data_AF-A0A6A7JZW8-F1
#
_entry.id   AF-A0A6A7JZW8-F1
#
_cell.length_a   1.000
_cell.length_b   1.000
_cell.length_c   1.000
_cell.angle_alpha   90.00
_cell.angle_beta   90.00
_cell.angle_gamma   90.00
#
_symmetry.space_group_name_H-M   'P 1'
#
loop_
_entity.id
_entity.type
_entity.pdbx_description
1 polymer ?
#
loop_
_entity_poly.entity_id
_entity_poly.type
_entity_poly.pdbx_seq_one_letter_code
_entity_poly.pdbx_strand_id
1 'polypeptide(L)'
;MGKIIDGKAFANLLGQNLKEKVKKLKDEGITPHFCVINIGDNPASKIYVRTKKRRAEKMGIIQDIYQMSADTKQEEAIALIDKLNADPAINGLMVQLP
;
A
#
# COMPACT_ATOMS: atom_id res chain seq x y z
N MET A 1 5.81 -14.25 -35.35
CA MET A 1 4.72 -14.23 -34.34
C MET A 1 5.34 -13.96 -32.98
N GLY A 2 4.90 -12.94 -32.25
CA GLY A 2 5.44 -12.62 -30.92
C GLY A 2 4.84 -13.51 -29.83
N LYS A 3 5.60 -13.79 -28.77
CA LYS A 3 5.10 -14.46 -27.57
C LYS A 3 4.35 -13.45 -26.70
N ILE A 4 3.12 -13.76 -26.30
CA ILE A 4 2.33 -12.90 -25.41
C ILE A 4 2.96 -12.93 -24.02
N ILE A 5 3.26 -11.74 -23.48
CA ILE A 5 3.63 -11.57 -22.08
C ILE A 5 2.34 -11.32 -21.29
N ASP A 6 1.80 -12.38 -20.69
CA ASP A 6 0.62 -12.28 -19.83
C ASP A 6 0.98 -11.75 -18.45
N GLY A 7 0.96 -10.42 -18.32
CA GLY A 7 1.22 -9.74 -17.05
C GLY A 7 0.18 -10.07 -15.96
N LYS A 8 -1.04 -10.47 -16.32
CA LYS A 8 -2.09 -10.80 -15.34
C LYS A 8 -1.81 -12.15 -14.69
N ALA A 9 -1.50 -13.17 -15.49
CA ALA A 9 -1.09 -14.47 -14.99
C ALA A 9 0.16 -14.35 -14.10
N PHE A 10 1.17 -13.60 -14.56
CA PHE A 10 2.39 -13.38 -13.80
C PHE A 10 2.13 -12.63 -12.48
N ALA A 11 1.32 -11.58 -12.50
CA ALA A 11 0.98 -10.83 -11.30
C ALA A 11 0.23 -11.70 -10.27
N ASN A 12 -0.63 -12.63 -10.71
CA ASN A 12 -1.32 -13.55 -9.81
C ASN A 12 -0.34 -14.53 -9.14
N LEU A 13 0.58 -15.12 -9.92
CA LEU A 13 1.64 -15.98 -9.40
C LEU A 13 2.51 -15.25 -8.37
N LEU A 14 2.93 -14.02 -8.70
CA LEU A 14 3.71 -13.19 -7.78
C LEU A 14 2.95 -12.92 -6.48
N GLY A 15 1.64 -12.65 -6.55
CA GLY A 15 0.80 -12.45 -5.38
C GLY A 15 0.72 -13.68 -4.46
N GLN A 16 0.65 -14.88 -5.03
CA GLN A 16 0.67 -16.13 -4.26
C GLN A 16 2.02 -16.33 -3.56
N ASN A 17 3.12 -16.13 -4.27
CA ASN A 17 4.46 -16.23 -3.70
C ASN A 17 4.69 -15.21 -2.58
N LEU A 18 4.20 -13.98 -2.74
CA LEU A 18 4.27 -12.95 -1.70
C LEU A 18 3.43 -13.32 -0.48
N LYS A 19 2.24 -13.91 -0.66
CA LYS A 19 1.41 -14.38 0.45
C LYS A 19 2.14 -15.41 1.31
N GLU A 20 2.84 -16.36 0.70
CA GLU A 20 3.65 -17.34 1.45
C GLU A 20 4.80 -16.68 2.21
N LYS A 21 5.45 -15.67 1.62
CA LYS A 21 6.49 -14.90 2.34
C LYS A 21 5.93 -14.12 3.52
N VAL A 22 4.78 -13.46 3.35
CA VAL A 22 4.11 -12.73 4.43
C VAL A 22 3.68 -13.68 5.54
N LYS A 23 3.25 -14.90 5.21
CA LYS A 23 2.95 -15.92 6.20
C LYS A 23 4.17 -16.27 7.05
N LYS A 24 5.33 -16.51 6.43
CA LYS A 24 6.59 -16.78 7.15
C LYS A 24 6.99 -15.62 8.07
N LEU A 25 6.88 -14.39 7.59
CA LEU A 25 7.15 -13.20 8.42
C LEU A 25 6.23 -13.16 9.64
N LYS A 26 4.94 -13.50 9.48
CA LYS A 26 4.01 -13.57 10.60
C LYS A 26 4.37 -14.66 11.60
N ASP A 27 4.84 -15.82 11.13
CA ASP A 27 5.31 -16.90 11.99
C ASP A 27 6.56 -16.47 12.80
N GLU A 28 7.35 -15.53 12.26
CA GLU A 28 8.47 -14.86 12.92
C GLU A 28 8.05 -13.65 13.80
N GLY A 29 6.75 -13.39 13.93
CA GLY A 29 6.21 -12.28 14.72
C GLY A 29 6.19 -10.92 14.00
N ILE A 30 6.57 -10.87 12.73
CA ILE A 30 6.58 -9.66 11.90
C ILE A 30 5.30 -9.60 11.08
N THR A 31 4.46 -8.59 11.33
CA THR A 31 3.31 -8.31 10.48
C THR A 31 3.61 -7.10 9.61
N PRO A 32 3.81 -7.27 8.28
CA PRO A 32 4.07 -6.14 7.40
C PRO A 32 2.94 -5.12 7.44
N HIS A 33 3.29 -3.87 7.70
CA HIS A 33 2.37 -2.74 7.78
C HIS A 33 2.83 -1.63 6.84
N PHE A 34 1.96 -1.27 5.91
CA PHE A 34 2.24 -0.30 4.86
C PHE A 34 1.18 0.81 4.82
N CYS A 35 1.60 2.05 4.83
CA CYS A 35 0.71 3.20 4.86
C CYS A 35 0.69 3.94 3.51
N VAL A 36 -0.48 4.40 3.10
CA VAL A 36 -0.65 5.23 1.91
C VAL A 36 -1.30 6.54 2.31
N ILE A 37 -0.68 7.66 1.98
CA ILE A 37 -1.24 9.00 2.14
C ILE A 37 -1.82 9.42 0.80
N ASN A 38 -3.14 9.63 0.74
CA ASN A 38 -3.82 10.11 -0.46
C ASN A 38 -4.33 11.52 -0.21
N ILE A 39 -3.81 12.50 -0.96
CA ILE A 39 -4.17 13.91 -0.80
C ILE A 39 -5.09 14.30 -1.95
N GLY A 40 -6.25 14.89 -1.62
CA GLY A 40 -7.24 15.31 -2.59
C GLY A 40 -8.23 14.22 -3.02
N ASP A 41 -9.14 14.60 -3.91
CA ASP A 41 -10.40 13.87 -4.12
C ASP A 41 -10.51 13.16 -5.48
N ASN A 42 -9.40 12.95 -6.19
CA ASN A 42 -9.42 12.27 -7.48
C ASN A 42 -10.08 10.87 -7.35
N PRO A 43 -11.24 10.63 -7.99
CA PRO A 43 -11.96 9.36 -7.90
C PRO A 43 -11.13 8.17 -8.38
N ALA A 44 -10.28 8.37 -9.40
CA ALA A 44 -9.40 7.34 -9.92
C ALA A 44 -8.35 6.92 -8.88
N SER A 45 -7.75 7.88 -8.18
CA SER A 45 -6.80 7.62 -7.09
C SER A 45 -7.46 6.82 -5.97
N LYS A 46 -8.69 7.18 -5.56
CA LYS A 46 -9.46 6.43 -4.54
C LYS A 46 -9.69 4.97 -4.92
N ILE A 47 -10.05 4.71 -6.17
CA ILE A 47 -10.24 3.33 -6.68
C ILE A 47 -8.92 2.57 -6.68
N TYR A 48 -7.83 3.23 -7.12
CA TYR A 48 -6.52 2.62 -7.21
C TYR A 48 -5.97 2.24 -5.82
N VAL A 49 -6.03 3.15 -4.85
CA VAL A 49 -5.58 2.86 -3.47
C VAL A 49 -6.43 1.79 -2.81
N ARG A 50 -7.75 1.76 -3.03
CA ARG A 50 -8.64 0.70 -2.52
C ARG A 50 -8.34 -0.66 -3.14
N THR A 51 -7.93 -0.69 -4.41
CA THR A 51 -7.55 -1.93 -5.09
C THR A 51 -6.23 -2.48 -4.55
N LYS A 52 -5.24 -1.60 -4.29
CA LYS A 52 -4.00 -1.94 -3.57
C LYS A 52 -4.31 -2.47 -2.17
N LYS A 53 -5.11 -1.70 -1.41
CA LYS A 53 -6.02 -2.09 -0.32
C LYS A 53 -6.21 -3.58 -0.15
N ARG A 54 -7.20 -4.02 -0.92
CA ARG A 54 -7.72 -5.37 -0.95
C ARG A 54 -6.66 -6.40 -1.33
N ARG A 55 -5.68 -6.03 -2.16
CA ARG A 55 -4.64 -6.94 -2.61
C ARG A 55 -3.61 -7.20 -1.50
N ALA A 56 -3.20 -6.16 -0.77
CA ALA A 56 -2.34 -6.27 0.40
C ALA A 56 -2.99 -7.11 1.51
N GLU A 57 -4.25 -6.82 1.84
CA GLU A 57 -5.01 -7.57 2.86
C GLU A 57 -5.14 -9.06 2.51
N LYS A 58 -5.38 -9.38 1.23
CA LYS A 58 -5.41 -10.78 0.74
C LYS A 58 -4.09 -11.53 0.94
N MET A 59 -2.97 -10.82 0.96
CA MET A 59 -1.65 -11.37 1.25
C MET A 59 -1.34 -11.40 2.74
N GLY A 60 -2.18 -10.78 3.58
CA GLY A 60 -1.98 -10.69 5.03
C GLY A 60 -1.20 -9.45 5.48
N ILE A 61 -0.98 -8.48 4.59
CA ILE A 61 -0.32 -7.21 4.89
C ILE A 61 -1.35 -6.24 5.47
N ILE A 62 -1.01 -5.55 6.56
CA ILE A 62 -1.82 -4.43 7.07
C ILE A 62 -1.58 -3.24 6.15
N GLN A 63 -2.66 -2.67 5.60
CA GLN A 63 -2.56 -1.47 4.78
C GLN A 63 -3.54 -0.39 5.25
N ASP A 64 -2.98 0.73 5.67
CA ASP A 64 -3.76 1.91 6.05
C ASP A 64 -3.73 2.98 4.96
N ILE A 65 -4.86 3.65 4.80
CA ILE A 65 -5.01 4.74 3.84
C ILE A 65 -5.40 5.98 4.64
N TYR A 66 -4.53 6.98 4.61
CA TYR A 66 -4.77 8.30 5.19
C TYR A 66 -5.26 9.21 4.08
N GLN A 67 -6.57 9.47 4.08
CA GLN A 67 -7.18 10.41 3.15
C GLN A 67 -7.07 11.83 3.72
N MET A 68 -6.42 12.71 2.97
CA MET A 68 -6.30 14.14 3.27
C MET A 68 -7.10 14.95 2.25
N SER A 69 -7.51 16.17 2.62
CA SER A 69 -8.24 17.08 1.73
C SER A 69 -7.34 17.58 0.60
N ALA A 70 -7.93 18.06 -0.50
CA ALA A 70 -7.18 18.80 -1.51
C ALA A 70 -6.62 20.14 -0.97
N ASP A 71 -7.28 20.69 0.06
CA ASP A 71 -6.90 21.95 0.71
C ASP A 71 -5.89 21.74 1.86
N THR A 72 -5.43 20.50 2.07
CA THR A 72 -4.44 20.18 3.11
C THR A 72 -3.18 20.99 2.89
N LYS A 73 -2.72 21.65 3.95
CA LYS A 73 -1.48 22.43 3.91
C LYS A 73 -0.27 21.51 3.88
N GLN A 74 0.82 21.98 3.28
CA GLN A 74 2.04 21.19 3.18
C GLN A 74 2.56 20.78 4.57
N GLU A 75 2.47 21.67 5.57
CA GLU A 75 2.92 21.41 6.93
C GLU A 75 2.11 20.29 7.60
N GLU A 76 0.81 20.19 7.31
CA GLU A 76 -0.06 19.13 7.82
C GLU A 76 0.30 17.77 7.21
N ALA A 77 0.61 17.75 5.90
CA ALA A 77 1.06 16.54 5.22
C ALA A 77 2.42 16.07 5.73
N ILE A 78 3.37 16.98 5.93
CA ILE A 78 4.69 16.68 6.51
C ILE A 78 4.54 16.17 7.94
N ALA A 79 3.72 16.81 8.77
CA ALA A 79 3.48 16.36 10.14
C ALA A 79 2.89 14.94 10.20
N LEU A 80 2.02 14.58 9.26
CA LEU A 80 1.54 13.21 9.14
C LEU A 80 2.66 12.25 8.73
N ILE A 81 3.48 12.62 7.74
CA ILE A 81 4.62 11.80 7.30
C ILE A 81 5.58 11.54 8.47
N ASP A 82 5.94 12.58 9.23
CA ASP A 82 6.83 12.46 10.40
C ASP A 82 6.23 11.57 11.48
N LYS A 83 4.93 11.72 11.75
CA LYS A 83 4.21 10.84 12.68
C LYS A 83 4.28 9.37 12.24
N LEU A 84 4.08 9.09 10.96
CA LEU A 84 4.10 7.72 10.43
C LEU A 84 5.52 7.15 10.36
N ASN A 85 6.53 7.98 10.09
CA ASN A 85 7.94 7.58 10.13
C ASN A 85 8.41 7.22 11.54
N ALA A 86 7.86 7.87 12.57
CA ALA A 86 8.22 7.62 13.96
C ALA A 86 7.55 6.37 14.56
N ASP A 87 6.56 5.80 13.88
CA ASP A 87 5.83 4.63 14.35
C ASP A 87 6.60 3.33 14.03
N PRO A 88 7.14 2.61 15.02
CA PRO A 88 7.88 1.38 14.78
C PRO A 88 7.01 0.23 14.25
N ALA A 89 5.68 0.35 14.31
CA ALA A 89 4.77 -0.62 13.70
C ALA A 89 4.74 -0.50 12.17
N ILE A 90 5.02 0.68 11.62
CA ILE A 90 4.94 0.96 10.18
C ILE A 90 6.26 0.59 9.50
N ASN A 91 6.20 -0.29 8.51
CA ASN A 91 7.40 -0.73 7.77
C ASN A 91 7.63 0.04 6.47
N GLY A 92 6.63 0.77 6.00
CA GLY A 92 6.77 1.61 4.82
C GLY A 92 5.57 2.54 4.62
N LEU A 93 5.84 3.67 3.97
CA LEU A 93 4.81 4.64 3.61
C LEU A 93 5.00 5.09 2.16
N MET A 94 3.90 5.52 1.54
CA MET A 94 3.89 6.12 0.21
C MET A 94 2.91 7.29 0.18
N VAL A 95 3.32 8.40 -0.43
CA VAL A 95 2.41 9.47 -0.84
C VAL A 95 1.89 9.14 -2.25
N GLN A 96 0.57 9.05 -2.40
CA GLN A 96 -0.07 8.87 -3.70
C GLN A 96 -0.06 10.21 -4.42
N LEU A 97 0.71 10.27 -5.51
CA LEU A 97 0.67 11.39 -6.43
C LEU A 97 -0.59 11.30 -7.30
N PRO A 98 -1.19 12.44 -7.70
CA PRO A 98 -2.18 12.44 -8.77
C PRO A 98 -1.61 11.83 -10.06
#